data_AF-D7R9Y6-F1
#
_entry.id   AF-D7R9Y6-F1
#
_cell.length_a   1.000
_cell.length_b   1.000
_cell.length_c   1.000
_cell.angle_alpha   90.00
_cell.angle_beta   90.00
_cell.angle_gamma   90.00
#
_symmetry.space_group_name_H-M   'P 1'
#
loop_
_entity.id
_entity.type
_entity.pdbx_description
1 polymer ?
#
loop_
_entity_poly.entity_id
_entity_poly.type
_entity_poly.pdbx_seq_one_letter_code
_entity_poly.pdbx_strand_id
1 'polypeptide(L)'
;EERDWIPGLSCIENLHNAVHSSGKTVFVLSNGTRNDVGEATVNGVIRQTFFMVQQRLLDEKVDVAVLILLDKMFPKLKYLQLRTRLCRKSVMSWPRNPQAQPLFWNQMRTALSSDNLKLYDNNISEGFI
;
A
#
# COMPACT_ATOMS: atom_id res chain seq x y z
N GLU A 1 -8.31 13.52 2.38
CA GLU A 1 -8.64 13.13 3.77
C GLU A 1 -7.48 13.57 4.66
N GLU A 2 -7.74 14.50 5.59
CA GLU A 2 -6.79 15.05 6.58
C GLU A 2 -7.42 15.02 7.98
N ARG A 3 -8.31 14.05 8.22
CA ARG A 3 -9.24 14.06 9.37
C ARG A 3 -8.52 14.07 10.72
N ASP A 4 -7.42 13.33 10.81
CA ASP A 4 -6.68 13.08 12.05
C ASP A 4 -5.34 13.85 12.08
N TRP A 5 -5.17 14.84 11.20
CA TRP A 5 -3.93 15.64 11.16
C TRP A 5 -3.88 16.66 12.29
N ILE A 6 -2.70 16.82 12.86
CA ILE A 6 -2.46 17.81 13.90
C ILE A 6 -2.18 19.16 13.23
N PRO A 7 -2.96 20.20 13.52
CA PRO A 7 -2.72 21.53 12.96
C PRO A 7 -1.38 22.07 13.45
N GLY A 8 -0.66 22.77 12.57
CA GLY A 8 0.67 23.29 12.86
C GLY A 8 1.82 22.32 12.53
N LEU A 9 1.54 21.04 12.29
CA LEU A 9 2.49 20.12 11.68
C LEU A 9 2.36 20.15 10.15
N SER A 10 3.49 19.99 9.46
CA SER A 10 3.49 19.85 8.01
C SER A 10 2.82 18.54 7.57
N CYS A 11 2.42 18.46 6.30
CA CYS A 11 1.89 17.23 5.70
C CYS A 11 2.87 16.06 5.85
N ILE A 12 4.18 16.31 5.65
CA ILE A 12 5.21 15.29 5.78
C ILE A 12 5.31 14.74 7.21
N GLU A 13 5.24 15.62 8.22
CA GLU A 13 5.29 15.21 9.63
C GLU A 13 4.04 14.42 10.03
N ASN A 14 2.86 14.86 9.60
CA ASN A 14 1.61 14.14 9.83
C ASN A 14 1.65 12.73 9.21
N LEU A 15 2.14 12.60 7.97
CA LEU A 15 2.30 11.31 7.31
C LEU A 15 3.32 10.41 8.02
N HIS A 16 4.47 10.98 8.41
CA HIS A 16 5.49 10.25 9.15
C HIS A 16 4.93 9.68 10.45
N ASN A 17 4.24 10.50 11.24
CA ASN A 17 3.64 10.08 12.50
C ASN A 17 2.56 9.02 12.28
N ALA A 18 1.71 9.17 11.27
CA ALA A 18 0.69 8.18 10.94
C ALA A 18 1.32 6.83 10.55
N VAL A 19 2.38 6.83 9.74
CA VAL A 19 3.06 5.59 9.32
C VAL A 19 3.73 4.88 10.48
N HIS A 20 4.38 5.59 11.40
CA HIS A 20 5.12 4.98 12.51
C HIS A 20 4.21 4.56 13.68
N SER A 21 3.13 5.31 13.93
CA SER A 21 2.16 4.96 14.99
C SER A 21 1.19 3.84 14.59
N SER A 22 1.03 3.56 13.29
CA SER A 22 0.11 2.53 12.79
C SER A 22 0.77 1.15 12.74
N GLY A 23 0.00 0.09 13.00
CA GLY A 23 0.47 -1.30 12.80
C GLY A 23 0.51 -1.72 11.32
N LYS A 24 -0.28 -1.07 10.47
CA LYS A 24 -0.38 -1.28 9.02
C LYS A 24 -0.69 0.05 8.32
N THR A 25 -0.16 0.24 7.13
CA THR A 25 -0.42 1.39 6.25
C THR A 25 -1.15 0.90 4.99
N VAL A 26 -2.41 1.29 4.84
CA VAL A 26 -3.26 0.87 3.72
C VAL A 26 -3.22 1.92 2.61
N PHE A 27 -2.77 1.53 1.43
CA PHE A 27 -2.74 2.36 0.24
C PHE A 27 -3.96 2.05 -0.62
N VAL A 28 -4.88 3.00 -0.73
CA VAL A 28 -6.02 2.91 -1.65
C VAL A 28 -5.64 3.61 -2.95
N LEU A 29 -5.32 2.80 -3.97
CA LEU A 29 -4.87 3.27 -5.27
C LEU A 29 -6.05 3.23 -6.24
N SER A 30 -6.48 4.40 -6.68
CA SER A 30 -7.43 4.59 -7.77
C SER A 30 -6.68 5.11 -8.99
N ASN A 31 -7.18 4.84 -10.20
CA ASN A 31 -6.68 5.51 -11.40
C ASN A 31 -7.18 6.97 -11.41
N GLY A 32 -6.55 7.81 -10.60
CA GLY A 32 -6.85 9.23 -10.48
C GLY A 32 -6.28 10.04 -11.63
N THR A 33 -6.60 9.73 -12.89
CA THR A 33 -6.33 10.63 -14.02
C THR A 33 -7.24 10.32 -15.22
N ARG A 34 -8.46 10.85 -15.21
CA ARG A 34 -9.24 11.18 -16.42
C ARG A 34 -8.84 12.58 -16.94
N ASN A 35 -7.56 12.92 -16.85
CA ASN A 35 -7.04 14.13 -17.46
C ASN A 35 -6.10 13.66 -18.58
N ASP A 36 -6.39 14.12 -19.79
CA ASP A 36 -5.80 13.70 -21.07
C ASP A 36 -4.32 14.08 -21.26
N VAL A 37 -3.52 13.94 -20.21
CA VAL A 37 -2.06 14.11 -20.28
C VAL A 37 -1.44 12.86 -19.66
N GLY A 38 -0.85 12.05 -20.52
CA GLY A 38 -0.39 10.70 -20.23
C GLY A 38 0.72 10.61 -19.19
N GLU A 39 0.39 10.72 -17.92
CA GLU A 39 1.15 10.11 -16.83
C GLU A 39 0.23 10.02 -15.62
N ALA A 40 -0.03 8.79 -15.15
CA ALA A 40 -0.72 8.57 -13.88
C ALA A 40 0.16 9.16 -12.78
N THR A 41 -0.03 10.44 -12.50
CA THR A 41 0.74 11.18 -11.51
C THR A 41 0.33 10.62 -10.17
N VAL A 42 1.13 9.67 -9.66
CA VAL A 42 0.97 9.19 -8.30
C VAL A 42 1.15 10.41 -7.41
N ASN A 43 0.10 10.80 -6.70
CA ASN A 43 0.09 11.94 -5.79
C ASN A 43 1.39 11.95 -4.97
N GLY A 44 2.08 13.10 -4.90
CA GLY A 44 3.35 13.24 -4.18
C GLY A 44 3.27 12.71 -2.75
N VAL A 45 2.09 12.84 -2.12
CA VAL A 45 1.76 12.24 -0.81
C VAL A 45 1.92 10.73 -0.82
N ILE A 46 1.30 10.03 -1.79
CA ILE A 46 1.37 8.57 -1.90
C ILE A 46 2.81 8.12 -2.09
N ARG A 47 3.57 8.80 -2.97
CA ARG A 47 4.99 8.50 -3.20
C ARG A 47 5.81 8.66 -1.91
N GLN A 48 5.57 9.72 -1.17
CA GLN A 48 6.28 10.00 0.08
C GLN A 48 5.94 8.99 1.18
N THR A 49 4.66 8.65 1.35
CA THR A 49 4.22 7.61 2.28
C THR A 49 4.81 6.25 1.92
N PHE A 50 4.95 5.94 0.62
CA PHE A 50 5.64 4.71 0.19
C PHE A 50 7.09 4.68 0.65
N PHE A 51 7.82 5.79 0.51
CA PHE A 51 9.20 5.87 1.00
C PHE A 51 9.27 5.66 2.51
N MET A 52 8.38 6.26 3.30
CA MET A 52 8.35 6.07 4.75
C MET A 52 8.09 4.62 5.14
N VAL A 53 7.14 3.96 4.48
CA VAL A 53 6.87 2.53 4.72
C VAL A 53 8.07 1.66 4.35
N GLN A 54 8.79 2.00 3.27
CA GLN A 54 9.99 1.29 2.87
C GLN A 54 11.14 1.53 3.86
N GLN A 55 11.34 2.76 4.35
CA GLN A 55 12.32 3.05 5.39
C GLN A 55 12.03 2.24 6.65
N ARG A 56 10.78 2.23 7.10
CA ARG A 56 10.37 1.43 8.27
C ARG A 56 10.60 -0.07 8.07
N LEU A 57 10.39 -0.60 6.87
CA LEU A 57 10.72 -1.99 6.55
C LEU A 57 12.24 -2.25 6.65
N LEU A 58 13.10 -1.30 6.26
CA LEU A 58 14.55 -1.48 6.30
C LEU A 58 15.11 -1.31 7.72
N ASP A 59 14.62 -0.30 8.45
CA ASP A 59 15.13 0.10 9.76
C ASP A 59 14.60 -0.80 10.88
N GLU A 60 13.28 -1.04 10.90
CA GLU A 60 12.62 -1.81 11.95
C GLU A 60 12.39 -3.28 11.55
N LYS A 61 12.62 -3.64 10.28
CA LYS A 61 12.25 -4.96 9.72
C LYS A 61 10.77 -5.26 9.92
N VAL A 62 9.90 -4.29 9.74
CA VAL A 62 8.44 -4.48 9.82
C VAL A 62 7.79 -4.13 8.49
N ASP A 63 7.19 -5.14 7.84
CA ASP A 63 6.37 -4.88 6.65
C ASP A 63 4.94 -4.46 7.05
N VAL A 64 4.67 -3.16 6.92
CA VAL A 64 3.40 -2.56 7.29
C VAL A 64 2.47 -2.30 6.11
N ALA A 65 2.91 -2.45 4.85
CA ALA A 65 2.09 -2.00 3.72
C ALA A 65 0.98 -2.99 3.34
N VAL A 66 -0.19 -2.45 2.99
CA VAL A 66 -1.29 -3.17 2.36
C VAL A 66 -1.78 -2.34 1.19
N LEU A 67 -1.90 -2.93 0.00
CA LEU A 67 -2.29 -2.23 -1.22
C LEU A 67 -3.69 -2.67 -1.63
N ILE A 68 -4.55 -1.69 -1.89
CA ILE A 68 -5.89 -1.87 -2.45
C ILE A 68 -5.93 -1.17 -3.79
N LEU A 69 -6.22 -1.92 -4.85
CA LEU A 69 -6.31 -1.44 -6.22
C LEU A 69 -7.77 -1.33 -6.62
N LEU A 70 -8.27 -0.11 -6.79
CA LEU A 70 -9.66 0.12 -7.20
C LEU A 70 -9.85 -0.11 -8.71
N ASP A 71 -8.80 0.07 -9.50
CA ASP A 71 -8.80 -0.12 -10.95
C ASP A 71 -7.84 -1.23 -11.38
N LYS A 72 -8.08 -1.79 -12.58
CA LYS A 72 -7.22 -2.82 -13.18
C LYS A 72 -5.84 -2.26 -13.62
N MET A 73 -5.71 -0.94 -13.73
CA MET A 73 -4.50 -0.29 -14.21
C MET A 73 -3.56 0.01 -13.05
N PHE A 74 -2.40 -0.64 -13.06
CA PHE A 74 -1.39 -0.47 -12.02
C PHE A 74 -0.56 0.79 -12.27
N PRO A 75 -0.22 1.58 -11.24
CA PRO A 75 0.73 2.67 -11.41
C PRO A 75 2.11 2.07 -11.76
N LYS A 76 2.84 2.72 -12.68
CA LYS A 76 4.15 2.26 -13.20
C LYS A 76 5.30 2.36 -12.18
N LEU A 77 5.02 2.52 -10.89
CA LEU A 77 6.05 2.59 -9.85
C LEU A 77 6.68 1.22 -9.64
N LYS A 78 7.99 1.14 -9.79
CA LYS A 78 8.77 -0.11 -9.66
C LYS A 78 8.50 -0.85 -8.35
N TYR A 79 8.39 -0.13 -7.24
CA TYR A 79 8.09 -0.72 -5.93
C TYR A 79 6.72 -1.41 -5.90
N LEU A 80 5.68 -0.78 -6.44
CA LEU A 80 4.34 -1.37 -6.52
C LEU A 80 4.35 -2.65 -7.36
N GLN A 81 5.07 -2.63 -8.48
CA GLN A 81 5.19 -3.80 -9.35
C GLN A 81 5.91 -4.94 -8.65
N LEU A 82 7.01 -4.65 -7.96
CA LEU A 82 7.78 -5.62 -7.19
C LEU A 82 6.91 -6.22 -6.07
N ARG A 83 6.24 -5.38 -5.29
CA ARG A 83 5.37 -5.81 -4.19
C ARG A 83 4.15 -6.60 -4.67
N THR A 84 3.59 -6.27 -5.83
CA THR A 84 2.51 -7.06 -6.44
C THR A 84 2.97 -8.47 -6.82
N ARG A 85 4.25 -8.63 -7.20
CA ARG A 85 4.83 -9.93 -7.53
C ARG A 85 5.17 -10.74 -6.28
N LEU A 86 5.84 -10.11 -5.31
CA LEU A 86 6.38 -10.78 -4.13
C LEU A 86 5.35 -10.92 -2.99
N CYS A 87 4.43 -9.97 -2.82
CA CYS A 87 3.58 -9.89 -1.63
C CYS A 87 2.09 -9.99 -2.00
N ARG A 88 1.71 -11.00 -2.80
CA ARG A 88 0.34 -11.17 -3.32
C ARG A 88 -0.76 -11.10 -2.25
N LYS A 89 -0.50 -11.60 -1.04
CA LYS A 89 -1.48 -11.56 0.07
C LYS A 89 -1.75 -10.14 0.61
N SER A 90 -0.78 -9.23 0.46
CA SER A 90 -0.89 -7.82 0.88
C SER A 90 -1.41 -6.90 -0.24
N VAL A 91 -1.67 -7.43 -1.44
CA VAL A 91 -2.15 -6.68 -2.59
C VAL A 91 -3.50 -7.23 -3.03
N MET A 92 -4.55 -6.43 -2.89
CA MET A 92 -5.92 -6.82 -3.20
C MET A 92 -6.51 -5.88 -4.25
N SER A 93 -7.33 -6.41 -5.15
CA SER A 93 -8.11 -5.60 -6.08
C SER A 93 -9.56 -5.53 -5.63
N TRP A 94 -10.17 -4.36 -5.79
CA TRP A 94 -11.58 -4.16 -5.47
C TRP A 94 -12.46 -4.92 -6.47
N PRO A 95 -13.35 -5.82 -6.01
CA PRO A 95 -14.18 -6.59 -6.91
C PRO A 95 -15.32 -5.74 -7.48
N ARG A 96 -15.50 -5.80 -8.82
CA ARG A 96 -16.64 -5.17 -9.50
C ARG A 96 -17.96 -5.87 -9.22
N ASN A 97 -17.92 -7.17 -8.93
CA ASN A 97 -19.10 -7.95 -8.55
C ASN A 97 -19.41 -7.72 -7.06
N PRO A 98 -20.57 -7.14 -6.71
CA PRO A 98 -20.95 -6.94 -5.31
C PRO A 98 -20.94 -8.23 -4.47
N GLN A 99 -21.28 -9.36 -5.09
CA GLN A 99 -21.29 -10.67 -4.40
C GLN A 99 -19.89 -11.14 -3.97
N ALA A 100 -18.83 -10.60 -4.58
CA ALA A 100 -17.45 -10.90 -4.22
C ALA A 100 -16.86 -9.92 -3.18
N GLN A 101 -17.58 -8.84 -2.82
CA GLN A 101 -17.11 -7.87 -1.82
C GLN A 101 -16.94 -8.47 -0.40
N PRO A 102 -17.81 -9.37 0.09
CA PRO A 102 -17.58 -10.03 1.37
C PRO A 102 -16.25 -10.79 1.44
N LEU A 103 -15.86 -11.43 0.33
CA LEU A 103 -14.58 -12.12 0.23
C LEU A 103 -13.41 -11.13 0.28
N PHE A 104 -13.51 -9.99 -0.40
CA PHE A 104 -12.52 -8.91 -0.31
C PHE A 104 -12.32 -8.45 1.14
N TRP A 105 -13.40 -8.19 1.88
CA TRP A 105 -13.30 -7.76 3.28
C TRP A 105 -12.70 -8.83 4.20
N ASN A 106 -12.95 -10.12 3.92
CA ASN A 106 -12.29 -11.22 4.62
C ASN A 106 -10.78 -11.26 4.35
N GLN A 107 -10.37 -11.08 3.10
CA GLN A 107 -8.96 -10.98 2.73
C GLN A 107 -8.29 -9.77 3.38
N MET A 108 -8.99 -8.63 3.42
CA MET A 108 -8.50 -7.39 4.02
C MET A 108 -8.26 -7.54 5.52
N ARG A 109 -9.20 -8.14 6.26
CA ARG A 109 -9.00 -8.45 7.69
C ARG A 109 -7.84 -9.39 7.93
N THR A 110 -7.70 -10.41 7.09
CA THR A 110 -6.57 -11.35 7.16
C THR A 110 -5.24 -10.64 6.95
N ALA A 111 -5.14 -9.80 5.91
CA ALA A 111 -3.92 -9.04 5.58
C ALA A 111 -3.53 -8.01 6.66
N LEU A 112 -4.51 -7.43 7.33
CA LEU A 112 -4.27 -6.51 8.46
C LEU A 112 -3.78 -7.25 9.71
N SER A 113 -4.22 -8.49 9.91
CA SER A 113 -3.87 -9.31 11.06
C SER A 113 -2.58 -10.11 10.86
N SER A 114 -2.10 -10.26 9.61
CA SER A 114 -0.93 -11.07 9.29
C SER A 114 0.40 -10.33 9.51
N ASP A 115 1.42 -11.11 9.86
CA ASP A 115 2.82 -10.68 9.85
C ASP A 115 3.34 -10.75 8.39
N ASN A 116 3.42 -9.58 7.75
CA ASN A 116 3.82 -9.48 6.35
C ASN A 116 5.33 -9.65 6.15
N LEU A 117 6.16 -9.50 7.19
CA LEU A 117 7.61 -9.64 7.05
C LEU A 117 7.98 -11.08 6.69
N LYS A 118 7.44 -12.06 7.41
CA LYS A 118 7.65 -13.49 7.12
C LYS A 118 7.22 -13.86 5.71
N LEU A 119 6.18 -13.21 5.20
CA LEU A 119 5.72 -13.42 3.83
C LEU A 119 6.68 -12.78 2.83
N TYR A 120 7.17 -11.56 3.08
CA TYR A 120 8.13 -10.88 2.21
C TYR A 120 9.41 -11.70 2.07
N ASP A 121 10.01 -12.13 3.18
CA ASP A 121 11.28 -12.87 3.19
C ASP A 121 11.15 -14.24 2.51
N ASN A 122 10.07 -14.98 2.76
CA ASN A 122 9.83 -16.27 2.11
C ASN A 122 9.68 -16.11 0.58
N ASN A 123 8.90 -15.13 0.12
CA ASN A 123 8.70 -14.91 -1.32
C ASN A 123 9.96 -14.40 -2.03
N ILE A 124 10.81 -13.62 -1.35
CA ILE A 124 12.14 -13.26 -1.86
C ILE A 124 13.02 -14.50 -1.98
N SER A 125 13.04 -15.36 -0.96
CA SER A 125 13.87 -16.57 -0.94
C SER A 125 13.49 -17.55 -2.05
N GLU A 126 12.18 -17.70 -2.33
CA GLU A 126 11.66 -18.56 -3.40
C GLU A 126 11.84 -17.95 -4.80
N GLY A 127 11.92 -16.63 -4.94
CA GLY A 127 12.04 -15.94 -6.23
C GLY A 127 13.41 -16.06 -6.91
N PHE A 128 14.41 -16.63 -6.23
CA PHE A 128 15.76 -16.87 -6.74
C PHE A 128 16.04 -18.34 -7.10
N ILE A 129 15.01 -19.20 -7.11
CA ILE A 129 15.10 -20.61 -7.53
C ILE A 129 14.50 -20.77 -8.94
#